data_AF-A0A7H0SMB4-F1
#
_entry.id   AF-A0A7H0SMB4-F1
#
_cell.length_a   1.000
_cell.length_b   1.000
_cell.length_c   1.000
_cell.angle_alpha   90.00
_cell.angle_beta   90.00
_cell.angle_gamma   90.00
#
_symmetry.space_group_name_H-M   'P 1'
#
loop_
_entity.id
_entity.type
_entity.pdbx_description
1 polymer ?
#
loop_
_entity_poly.entity_id
_entity_poly.type
_entity_poly.pdbx_seq_one_letter_code
_entity_poly.pdbx_strand_id
1 'polypeptide(L)' 'MMAPRPRKNFETQPGRTLLFAVLFSFLVVALGHFPWLWLAPTLLVMWAIFSLMQWFYVWANNKIEDTVEQYRK' A
#
# COMPACT_ATOMS: atom_id res chain seq x y z
N MET A 1 -22.40 -26.34 -9.04
CA MET A 1 -21.50 -25.53 -9.89
C MET A 1 -21.43 -24.14 -9.28
N MET A 2 -20.24 -23.63 -8.98
CA MET A 2 -20.07 -22.32 -8.34
C MET A 2 -20.04 -21.24 -9.42
N ALA A 3 -20.87 -20.19 -9.28
CA ALA A 3 -20.94 -19.11 -10.27
C ALA A 3 -19.56 -18.43 -10.43
N PRO A 4 -19.17 -18.05 -11.66
CA PRO A 4 -17.92 -17.35 -11.89
C PRO A 4 -17.90 -16.01 -11.13
N ARG A 5 -16.88 -15.81 -10.29
CA ARG A 5 -16.72 -14.57 -9.51
C ARG A 5 -16.41 -13.40 -10.45
N PRO A 6 -17.03 -12.22 -10.28
CA PRO A 6 -16.74 -11.05 -11.12
C PRO A 6 -15.28 -10.63 -10.99
N ARG A 7 -14.72 -10.04 -12.06
CA ARG A 7 -13.34 -9.52 -12.09
C ARG A 7 -13.14 -8.53 -10.94
N LYS A 8 -12.07 -8.71 -10.15
CA LYS A 8 -11.72 -7.79 -9.08
C LYS A 8 -10.64 -6.80 -9.54
N ASN A 9 -10.99 -5.51 -9.60
CA ASN A 9 -10.01 -4.44 -9.84
C ASN A 9 -9.41 -3.98 -8.51
N PHE A 10 -8.09 -3.82 -8.48
CA PHE A 10 -7.37 -3.27 -7.35
C PHE A 10 -6.94 -1.83 -7.67
N GLU A 11 -7.11 -0.93 -6.70
CA GLU A 11 -6.83 0.49 -6.84
C GLU A 11 -5.92 0.99 -5.72
N THR A 12 -5.07 1.97 -6.05
CA THR A 12 -4.22 2.66 -5.06
C THR A 12 -5.07 3.54 -4.16
N GLN A 13 -4.77 3.53 -2.85
CA GLN A 13 -5.54 4.28 -1.84
C GLN A 13 -4.62 5.29 -1.13
N PRO A 14 -4.23 6.39 -1.81
CA PRO A 14 -3.17 7.29 -1.34
C PRO A 14 -3.49 7.92 0.02
N GLY A 15 -4.77 8.21 0.30
CA GLY A 15 -5.19 8.73 1.61
C GLY A 15 -4.94 7.75 2.76
N ARG A 16 -5.20 6.45 2.54
CA ARG A 16 -4.90 5.41 3.55
C ARG A 16 -3.40 5.22 3.70
N THR A 17 -2.67 5.20 2.59
CA THR A 17 -1.20 5.12 2.58
C THR A 17 -0.58 6.27 3.38
N LEU A 18 -1.04 7.51 3.18
CA LEU A 18 -0.57 8.67 3.91
C LEU A 18 -0.90 8.58 5.41
N LEU A 19 -2.13 8.17 5.75
CA LEU A 19 -2.52 7.96 7.14
C LEU A 19 -1.60 6.97 7.85
N PHE A 20 -1.33 5.81 7.23
CA PHE A 20 -0.42 4.82 7.80
C PHE A 20 1.01 5.35 7.89
N ALA A 21 1.47 6.13 6.90
CA ALA A 21 2.80 6.73 6.95
C ALA A 21 2.93 7.70 8.14
N VAL A 22 1.91 8.52 8.41
CA VAL A 22 1.87 9.41 9.58
C VAL A 22 1.91 8.62 10.89
N LEU A 23 1.04 7.62 11.04
CA LEU A 23 0.97 6.80 12.25
C LEU A 23 2.29 6.07 12.50
N PHE A 24 2.86 5.44 11.46
CA PHE A 24 4.09 4.68 11.57
C PHE A 24 5.30 5.58 11.85
N SER A 25 5.36 6.76 11.24
CA SER A 25 6.43 7.73 11.49
C SER A 25 6.38 8.25 12.92
N PHE A 26 5.18 8.50 13.45
CA PHE A 26 5.01 8.86 14.85
C PHE A 26 5.53 7.76 15.78
N LEU A 27 5.18 6.49 15.51
CA LEU A 27 5.67 5.35 16.29
C LEU A 27 7.20 5.22 16.21
N VAL A 28 7.80 5.34 15.03
CA VAL A 28 9.25 5.25 14.85
C VAL A 28 10.00 6.32 15.64
N VAL A 29 9.53 7.57 15.58
CA VAL A 29 10.17 8.68 16.32
C VAL A 29 9.95 8.52 17.83
N ALA A 30 8.72 8.23 18.26
CA ALA A 30 8.38 8.13 19.68
C ALA A 30 9.06 6.92 20.35
N LEU A 31 9.00 5.74 19.74
CA LEU A 31 9.58 4.51 20.30
C LEU A 31 11.10 4.44 20.11
N GLY A 32 11.60 5.04 19.02
CA GLY A 32 13.04 5.15 18.76
C GLY A 32 13.74 6.23 19.59
N HIS A 33 13.01 7.01 20.40
CA HIS A 33 13.51 8.14 21.18
C HIS A 33 14.26 9.19 20.31
N PHE A 34 13.85 9.36 19.06
CA PHE A 34 14.43 10.37 18.17
C PHE A 34 13.89 11.77 18.50
N PRO A 35 14.67 12.84 18.25
CA PRO A 35 14.15 14.21 18.34
C PRO A 35 12.91 14.40 17.43
N TRP A 36 11.90 15.15 17.90
CA TRP A 36 10.65 15.36 17.15
C TRP A 36 10.83 15.97 15.76
N LEU A 37 11.93 16.69 15.51
CA LEU A 37 12.31 17.19 14.18
C LEU A 37 12.49 16.07 13.14
N TRP A 38 12.80 14.84 13.58
CA TRP A 38 12.88 13.67 12.70
C TRP A 38 11.52 13.19 12.19
N LEU A 39 10.41 13.71 12.70
CA LEU A 39 9.08 13.30 12.25
C LEU A 39 8.86 13.61 10.77
N ALA A 40 9.26 14.78 10.30
CA ALA A 40 9.12 15.19 8.90
C ALA A 40 9.94 14.30 7.93
N PRO A 41 11.27 14.12 8.10
CA PRO A 41 12.04 13.24 7.23
C PRO A 41 11.59 11.78 7.33
N THR A 42 11.22 11.30 8.52
CA THR A 42 10.68 9.94 8.69
C THR A 42 9.36 9.78 7.92
N LEU A 43 8.46 10.76 8.00
CA LEU A 43 7.20 10.77 7.26
C LEU A 43 7.42 10.70 5.76
N LEU A 44 8.33 11.49 5.22
CA LEU A 44 8.64 11.47 3.78
C LEU A 44 9.14 10.10 3.34
N VAL A 45 10.05 9.49 4.11
CA VAL A 45 10.58 8.15 3.82
C VAL A 45 9.49 7.08 3.91
N MET A 46 8.70 7.08 4.99
CA MET A 46 7.63 6.10 5.18
C MET A 46 6.53 6.23 4.13
N TRP A 47 6.18 7.46 3.76
CA TRP A 47 5.19 7.69 2.71
C TRP A 47 5.69 7.20 1.35
N ALA A 48 6.96 7.42 1.02
CA ALA A 48 7.55 6.91 -0.21
C ALA A 48 7.54 5.36 -0.25
N ILE A 49 7.96 4.71 0.84
CA ILE A 49 7.97 3.24 0.95
C ILE A 49 6.56 2.68 0.84
N PHE A 50 5.61 3.20 1.61
CA PHE A 50 4.23 2.68 1.61
C PHE A 50 3.54 2.93 0.27
N SER A 51 3.78 4.07 -0.37
CA SER A 51 3.28 4.37 -1.72
C SER A 51 3.81 3.38 -2.74
N LEU A 52 5.12 3.09 -2.71
CA LEU A 52 5.76 2.15 -3.62
C LEU A 52 5.22 0.73 -3.42
N MET A 53 5.12 0.27 -2.17
CA MET A 53 4.57 -1.05 -1.85
C MET A 53 3.11 -1.19 -2.27
N GLN A 54 2.29 -0.16 -2.03
CA GLN A 54 0.87 -0.18 -2.42
C GLN A 54 0.73 -0.22 -3.93
N TRP A 55 1.53 0.56 -4.66
CA TRP A 55 1.54 0.56 -6.11
C TRP A 55 1.93 -0.82 -6.66
N PHE A 56 3.01 -1.41 -6.14
CA PHE A 56 3.44 -2.75 -6.53
C PHE A 56 2.38 -3.81 -6.24
N TYR A 57 1.76 -3.78 -5.06
CA TYR A 57 0.68 -4.68 -4.69
C TYR A 57 -0.50 -4.59 -5.65
N VAL A 58 -0.94 -3.38 -5.98
CA VAL A 58 -2.05 -3.15 -6.92
C VAL A 58 -1.71 -3.66 -8.31
N TRP A 59 -0.52 -3.34 -8.81
CA TRP A 59 -0.05 -3.81 -10.11
C TRP A 59 -0.01 -5.35 -10.18
N ALA A 60 0.59 -6.00 -9.18
CA ALA A 60 0.74 -7.45 -9.15
C ALA A 60 -0.63 -8.15 -9.12
N ASN A 61 -1.56 -7.67 -8.29
CA ASN A 61 -2.88 -8.26 -8.18
C ASN A 61 -3.72 -8.07 -9.45
N ASN A 62 -3.65 -6.90 -10.09
CA ASN A 62 -4.32 -6.70 -11.38
C ASN A 62 -3.74 -7.64 -12.45
N LYS A 63 -2.42 -7.84 -12.48
CA LYS A 63 -1.77 -8.78 -13.42
C LYS A 63 -2.19 -10.23 -13.18
N ILE A 64 -2.34 -10.63 -11.91
CA ILE A 64 -2.85 -11.97 -11.54
C ILE A 64 -4.30 -12.12 -12.00
N GLU A 65 -5.14 -11.12 -11.77
CA GLU A 65 -6.56 -11.15 -12.18
C GLU A 65 -6.69 -11.29 -13.70
N ASP A 66 -5.91 -10.54 -14.48
CA ASP A 66 -5.87 -10.64 -15.95
C ASP A 66 -5.48 -12.04 -16.41
N THR A 67 -4.50 -12.65 -15.73
CA THR A 67 -4.03 -14.00 -16.03
C THR A 67 -5.13 -15.03 -15.73
N VAL A 68 -5.79 -14.92 -14.57
CA VAL A 68 -6.89 -15.79 -14.16
C VAL A 68 -8.08 -15.67 -15.13
N GLU A 69 -8.39 -14.46 -15.60
CA GLU A 69 -9.45 -14.24 -16.57
C GLU A 69 -9.13 -14.89 -17.93
N GLN A 70 -7.87 -14.84 -18.38
CA GLN A 70 -7.43 -15.50 -19.62
C GLN A 70 -7.63 -17.02 -19.56
N TYR A 71 -7.33 -17.67 -18.43
CA TYR A 71 -7.49 -19.13 -18.27
C TYR A 71 -8.92 -19.57 -17.94
N ARG A 72 -9.83 -18.63 -17.66
CA ARG A 72 -11.26 -18.92 -17.42
C ARG A 72 -12.07 -18.96 -18.72
N LYS A 73 -11.62 -18.24 -19.75
CA LYS A 73 -12.20 -18.29 -21.11
C LYS A 73 -11.82 -19.60 -21.79
#